data_AF-A0A3B9EEK4-F1
#
_entry.id   AF-A0A3B9EEK4-F1
#
_cell.length_a   1.000
_cell.length_b   1.000
_cell.length_c   1.000
_cell.angle_alpha   90.00
_cell.angle_beta   90.00
_cell.angle_gamma   90.00
#
_symmetry.space_group_name_H-M   'P 1'
#
loop_
_entity.id
_entity.type
_entity.pdbx_description
1 polymer ?
#
loop_
_entity_poly.entity_id
_entity_poly.type
_entity_poly.pdbx_seq_one_letter_code
_entity_poly.pdbx_strand_id
1 'polypeptide(L)' 'MTAAAVQMLLLAGGLAATPTLAQETPVAAEASAQAPASDRLGLKDLATMERVGDPRVSPDGRRVIYAVTTT' A
#
# COMPACT_ATOMS: atom_id res chain seq x y z
N MET A 1 -17.24 -23.23 35.03
CA MET A 1 -15.78 -23.05 35.22
C MET A 1 -15.37 -21.74 34.57
N THR A 2 -14.51 -20.96 35.23
CA THR A 2 -13.57 -19.91 34.71
C THR A 2 -13.68 -19.49 33.23
N ALA A 3 -13.66 -18.21 32.83
CA ALA A 3 -13.66 -16.89 33.50
C ALA A 3 -14.00 -15.83 32.39
N ALA A 4 -14.01 -14.51 32.51
CA ALA A 4 -13.68 -13.53 33.58
C ALA A 4 -14.60 -12.27 33.35
N ALA A 5 -14.85 -11.35 34.29
CA ALA A 5 -14.06 -10.12 34.58
C ALA A 5 -13.21 -9.60 33.39
N VAL A 6 -13.33 -8.36 32.91
CA VAL A 6 -13.47 -7.05 33.56
C VAL A 6 -14.27 -6.17 32.58
N GLN A 7 -15.54 -5.83 32.81
CA GLN A 7 -16.10 -4.83 33.74
C GLN A 7 -15.45 -3.43 33.68
N MET A 8 -16.27 -2.41 33.41
CA MET A 8 -16.04 -1.00 33.75
C MET A 8 -14.95 -0.22 32.97
N LEU A 9 -15.10 1.09 32.73
CA LEU A 9 -16.25 1.98 32.96
C LEU A 9 -16.28 3.09 31.90
N LEU A 10 -17.48 3.61 31.64
CA LEU A 10 -17.74 4.80 30.84
C LEU A 10 -16.77 5.95 31.16
N LEU A 11 -16.24 6.60 30.12
CA LEU A 11 -16.02 8.04 30.14
C LEU A 11 -17.10 8.70 29.29
N ALA A 12 -18.06 9.34 29.96
CA ALA A 12 -19.14 10.09 29.34
C ALA A 12 -18.71 11.53 29.01
N GLY A 13 -19.24 12.08 27.92
CA GLY A 13 -19.01 13.47 27.50
C GLY A 13 -18.72 13.57 26.00
N GLY A 14 -19.56 14.19 25.17
CA GLY A 14 -20.84 14.85 25.49
C GLY A 14 -21.69 15.10 24.24
N LEU A 15 -22.87 15.68 24.45
CA LEU A 15 -23.85 15.98 23.41
C LEU A 15 -23.30 16.95 22.35
N ALA A 16 -23.41 16.55 21.08
CA ALA A 16 -23.71 17.45 19.97
C ALA A 16 -24.58 16.68 18.96
N ALA A 17 -25.84 17.09 18.81
CA ALA A 17 -26.73 16.52 17.81
C ALA A 17 -26.35 17.07 16.42
N THR A 18 -26.19 16.19 15.44
CA THR A 18 -26.12 16.54 14.01
C THR A 18 -27.14 15.70 13.23
N PRO A 19 -27.78 16.26 12.21
CA PRO A 19 -29.04 15.73 11.69
C PRO A 19 -28.87 14.41 10.93
N THR A 20 -29.90 13.58 11.01
CA THR A 20 -30.11 12.49 10.05
C THR A 20 -30.42 13.10 8.68
N LEU A 21 -29.38 13.25 7.85
CA LEU A 21 -29.54 13.50 6.42
C LEU A 21 -30.08 12.22 5.77
N ALA A 22 -31.00 12.40 4.83
CA ALA A 22 -31.74 11.31 4.21
C ALA A 22 -30.80 10.22 3.67
N GLN A 23 -31.11 8.95 3.97
CA GLN A 23 -30.48 7.84 3.27
C GLN A 23 -31.08 7.75 1.86
N GLU A 24 -30.56 8.56 0.95
CA GLU A 24 -30.64 8.25 -0.47
C GLU A 24 -29.90 6.94 -0.71
N THR A 25 -30.64 5.89 -1.07
CA THR A 25 -30.08 4.61 -1.47
C THR A 25 -29.20 4.85 -2.68
N PRO A 26 -27.86 4.72 -2.60
CA PRO A 26 -27.02 4.91 -3.77
C PRO A 26 -27.32 3.76 -4.72
N VAL A 27 -27.94 4.07 -5.86
CA VAL A 27 -27.93 3.15 -7.01
C VAL A 27 -26.47 3.00 -7.39
N ALA A 28 -25.88 1.86 -7.02
CA ALA A 28 -24.51 1.53 -7.34
C ALA A 28 -24.40 1.33 -8.85
N ALA A 29 -24.17 2.43 -9.57
CA ALA A 29 -23.66 2.38 -10.92
C ALA A 29 -22.24 1.78 -10.84
N GLU A 30 -22.14 0.48 -11.10
CA GLU A 30 -20.86 -0.22 -11.29
C GLU A 30 -20.21 0.22 -12.60
N ALA A 31 -19.86 1.51 -12.66
CA ALA A 31 -18.91 2.03 -13.60
C ALA A 31 -17.57 1.41 -13.25
N SER A 32 -17.22 0.32 -13.92
CA SER A 32 -15.88 -0.25 -13.99
C SER A 32 -14.94 0.78 -14.62
N ALA A 33 -14.59 1.80 -13.84
CA ALA A 33 -13.64 2.83 -14.21
C ALA A 33 -12.29 2.13 -14.36
N GLN A 34 -11.95 1.81 -15.60
CA GLN A 34 -10.64 1.27 -15.93
C GLN A 34 -9.62 2.33 -15.56
N ALA A 35 -8.99 2.12 -14.40
CA ALA A 35 -8.07 3.09 -13.84
C ALA A 35 -7.02 3.44 -14.90
N PRO A 36 -6.73 4.74 -15.13
CA PRO A 36 -5.71 5.12 -16.09
C PRO A 36 -4.41 4.40 -15.75
N ALA A 37 -3.68 3.96 -16.78
CA ALA A 37 -2.42 3.25 -16.62
C ALA A 37 -1.50 4.07 -15.70
N SER A 38 -1.43 3.68 -14.44
CA SER A 38 -0.80 4.52 -13.43
C SER A 38 0.71 4.39 -13.55
N ASP A 39 1.43 5.50 -13.36
CA ASP A 39 2.92 5.57 -13.30
C ASP A 39 3.52 4.84 -12.07
N ARG A 40 2.86 3.78 -11.61
CA ARG A 40 3.28 2.88 -10.54
C ARG A 40 3.99 1.69 -11.16
N LEU A 41 5.14 1.35 -10.61
CA LEU A 41 5.91 0.18 -11.00
C LEU A 41 5.10 -1.11 -10.82
N GLY A 42 4.83 -1.81 -11.92
CA GLY A 42 4.05 -3.04 -11.95
C GLY A 42 4.89 -4.30 -11.74
N LEU A 43 4.22 -5.42 -11.43
CA LEU A 43 4.89 -6.71 -11.27
C LEU A 43 5.62 -7.18 -12.54
N LYS A 44 5.06 -6.86 -13.73
CA LYS A 44 5.71 -7.19 -15.00
C LYS A 44 7.02 -6.43 -15.16
N ASP A 45 7.04 -5.15 -14.80
CA ASP A 45 8.23 -4.30 -14.88
C ASP A 45 9.34 -4.82 -13.96
N LEU A 46 9.00 -5.15 -12.71
CA LEU A 46 9.91 -5.80 -11.75
C LEU A 46 10.47 -7.13 -12.26
N ALA A 47 9.66 -7.91 -12.99
CA ALA A 47 10.09 -9.17 -13.57
C ALA A 47 11.06 -8.99 -14.74
N THR A 48 10.85 -7.98 -15.60
CA THR A 48 11.71 -7.69 -16.77
C THR A 48 12.85 -6.69 -16.50
N MET A 49 12.92 -6.13 -15.29
CA MET A 49 13.98 -5.19 -14.91
C MET A 49 15.35 -5.87 -14.88
N GLU A 50 16.31 -5.24 -15.56
CA GLU A 50 17.73 -5.55 -15.42
C GLU A 50 18.18 -5.34 -13.98
N ARG A 51 18.93 -6.30 -13.43
CA ARG A 51 19.52 -6.22 -12.08
C ARG A 51 21.04 -6.21 -12.14
N VAL A 52 21.63 -5.13 -11.64
CA VAL A 52 23.08 -4.96 -11.43
C VAL A 52 23.47 -5.56 -10.08
N GLY A 53 24.50 -6.41 -10.05
CA GLY A 53 25.00 -7.09 -8.85
C GLY A 53 26.52 -7.09 -8.73
N ASP A 54 27.01 -7.27 -7.50
CA ASP A 54 28.45 -7.27 -7.12
C ASP A 54 29.33 -6.23 -7.84
N PRO A 55 29.04 -4.91 -7.71
CA PRO A 55 29.89 -3.88 -8.28
C PRO A 55 31.24 -3.81 -7.56
N ARG A 56 32.34 -4.04 -8.31
CA ARG A 56 33.71 -4.00 -7.79
C ARG A 56 34.51 -2.91 -8.50
N VAL A 57 35.02 -1.96 -7.72
CA VAL A 57 35.90 -0.89 -8.19
C VAL A 57 37.35 -1.38 -8.24
N SER A 58 38.11 -0.98 -9.26
CA SER A 58 39.55 -1.24 -9.33
C SER A 58 40.34 -0.45 -8.25
N PRO A 59 41.51 -0.94 -7.79
CA PRO A 59 42.30 -0.23 -6.77
C PRO A 59 42.76 1.18 -7.17
N ASP A 60 42.87 1.45 -8.48
CA ASP A 60 43.19 2.78 -9.03
C ASP A 60 41.95 3.69 -9.19
N GLY A 61 40.75 3.21 -8.87
CA GLY A 61 39.48 3.94 -8.99
C GLY A 61 38.99 4.16 -10.41
N ARG A 62 39.70 3.68 -11.44
CA ARG A 62 39.45 4.04 -12.85
C ARG A 62 38.43 3.16 -13.56
N ARG A 63 38.03 2.03 -12.98
CA ARG A 63 37.13 1.04 -13.58
C ARG A 63 36.19 0.45 -12.53
N VAL A 64 35.02 0.04 -12.98
CA VAL A 64 34.07 -0.77 -12.20
C VAL A 64 33.68 -1.97 -13.06
N ILE A 65 33.71 -3.17 -12.47
CA ILE A 65 33.10 -4.38 -13.02
C ILE A 65 31.83 -4.68 -12.22
N TYR A 66 30.83 -5.28 -12.88
CA TYR A 66 29.57 -5.66 -12.25
C TYR A 66 28.94 -6.82 -13.03
N ALA A 67 28.08 -7.59 -12.37
CA ALA A 67 27.24 -8.59 -13.01
C ALA A 67 25.90 -7.96 -13.44
N VAL A 68 25.39 -8.39 -14.60
CA VAL A 68 24.07 -8.04 -15.11
C VAL A 68 23.22 -9.29 -15.16
N THR A 69 22.01 -9.25 -14.60
CA THR A 69 21.01 -10.31 -14.73
C THR A 69 19.80 -9.79 -15.51
N THR A 70 19.45 -10.51 -16.57
CA THR A 70 18.26 -10.33 -17.40
C THR A 70 17.44 -11.63 -17.41
N THR A 71 16.13 -11.53 -17.56
CA THR A 71 15.14 -12.62 -17.41
C THR A 71 13.96 -12.45 -18.36
#